data_AF-A0A8X6U7G2-F1
#
_entry.id   AF-A0A8X6U7G2-F1
#
_cell.length_a   1.000
_cell.length_b   1.000
_cell.length_c   1.000
_cell.angle_alpha   90.00
_cell.angle_beta   90.00
_cell.angle_gamma   90.00
#
_symmetry.space_group_name_H-M   'P 1'
#
loop_
_entity.id
_entity.type
_entity.pdbx_description
1 polymer ?
#
loop_
_entity_poly.entity_id
_entity_poly.type
_entity_poly.pdbx_seq_one_letter_code
_entity_poly.pdbx_strand_id
1 'polypeptide(L)'
;MVQHKEALTNLSKSFNLQTLTVLVEGENGKRKARTIIDCSSQRSYILITTAEEMKYNSKRREYLQHSLFGDSNTSTCQHDVFTIYLSSITEENSCHFEELGQEVICDTILSRKQGSHFKELGDYGIHLAEDLDGPIEILIGADC
;
A
#
# COMPACT_ATOMS: atom_id res chain seq x y z
N MET A 1 -40.77 -30.13 -3.71
CA MET A 1 -39.70 -29.75 -2.75
C MET A 1 -38.61 -29.05 -3.55
N VAL A 2 -38.60 -27.71 -3.51
CA VAL A 2 -37.68 -26.87 -4.28
C VAL A 2 -36.41 -26.68 -3.44
N GLN A 3 -35.26 -26.96 -4.05
CA GLN A 3 -33.94 -26.64 -3.50
C GLN A 3 -33.76 -25.13 -3.45
N HIS A 4 -33.57 -24.55 -2.27
CA HIS A 4 -33.05 -23.19 -2.15
C HIS A 4 -31.52 -23.24 -2.17
N LYS A 5 -30.97 -22.79 -3.31
CA LYS A 5 -29.57 -22.49 -3.53
C LYS A 5 -29.42 -20.99 -3.27
N GLU A 6 -29.01 -20.60 -2.07
CA GLU A 6 -28.65 -19.21 -1.80
C GLU A 6 -27.31 -18.92 -2.49
N ALA A 7 -27.39 -18.34 -3.68
CA ALA A 7 -26.26 -17.70 -4.31
C ALA A 7 -25.91 -16.47 -3.47
N LEU A 8 -24.74 -16.47 -2.84
CA LEU A 8 -24.16 -15.31 -2.17
C LEU A 8 -23.93 -14.24 -3.25
N THR A 9 -24.88 -13.30 -3.31
CA THR A 9 -24.89 -12.19 -4.24
C THR A 9 -23.62 -11.36 -4.06
N ASN A 10 -22.89 -11.15 -5.16
CA ASN A 10 -21.80 -10.18 -5.26
C ASN A 10 -22.30 -8.81 -4.81
N LEU A 11 -22.09 -8.47 -3.54
CA LEU A 11 -22.10 -7.09 -3.12
C LEU A 11 -20.81 -6.51 -3.69
N SER A 12 -20.89 -5.90 -4.88
CA SER A 12 -19.80 -5.11 -5.43
C SER A 12 -19.62 -3.87 -4.55
N LYS A 13 -19.06 -4.08 -3.35
CA LYS A 13 -18.54 -3.03 -2.50
C LYS A 13 -17.42 -2.44 -3.32
N SER A 14 -17.64 -1.26 -3.88
CA SER A 14 -16.61 -0.50 -4.58
C SER A 14 -15.46 -0.31 -3.60
N PHE A 15 -14.41 -1.13 -3.71
CA PHE A 15 -13.17 -0.95 -2.97
C PHE A 15 -12.54 0.32 -3.52
N ASN A 16 -12.69 1.41 -2.78
CA ASN A 16 -12.13 2.69 -3.16
C ASN A 16 -10.66 2.67 -2.72
N LEU A 17 -9.79 2.27 -3.65
CA LEU A 17 -8.35 2.35 -3.47
C LEU A 17 -7.96 3.83 -3.42
N GLN A 18 -7.52 4.27 -2.25
CA GLN A 18 -7.17 5.67 -2.01
C GLN A 18 -5.67 5.86 -2.23
N THR A 19 -5.31 6.72 -3.17
CA THR A 19 -3.92 7.16 -3.36
C THR A 19 -3.69 8.46 -2.61
N LEU A 20 -2.57 8.55 -1.91
CA LEU A 20 -2.13 9.73 -1.16
C LEU A 20 -0.64 9.96 -1.37
N THR A 21 -0.17 11.15 -1.00
CA THR A 21 1.24 11.52 -1.07
C THR A 21 1.77 11.65 0.36
N VAL A 22 2.80 10.89 0.70
CA VAL A 22 3.51 10.96 1.99
C VAL A 22 4.92 11.46 1.82
N LEU A 23 5.57 11.86 2.91
CA LEU A 23 7.01 11.98 2.99
C LEU A 23 7.60 10.66 3.50
N VAL A 24 8.56 10.11 2.77
CA VAL A 24 9.39 8.97 3.21
C VAL A 24 10.70 9.53 3.75
N GLU A 25 11.11 9.05 4.91
CA GLU A 25 12.30 9.52 5.61
C GLU A 25 13.33 8.41 5.79
N GLY A 26 14.55 8.63 5.32
CA GLY A 26 15.65 7.67 5.43
C GLY A 26 16.99 8.36 5.60
N GLU A 27 18.08 7.61 5.51
CA GLU A 27 19.43 8.19 5.66
C GLU A 27 19.75 9.21 4.55
N ASN A 28 19.06 9.11 3.41
CA ASN A 28 19.20 10.04 2.28
C ASN A 28 18.31 11.29 2.40
N GLY A 29 17.67 11.52 3.55
CA GLY A 29 16.79 12.67 3.81
C GLY A 29 15.31 12.33 3.71
N LYS A 30 14.48 13.32 3.38
CA LYS A 30 13.03 13.17 3.21
C LYS A 30 12.63 13.41 1.75
N ARG A 31 11.72 12.61 1.21
CA ARG A 31 11.15 12.85 -0.13
C ARG A 31 9.68 12.48 -0.21
N LYS A 32 8.96 13.08 -1.15
CA LYS A 32 7.58 12.69 -1.43
C LYS A 32 7.54 11.31 -2.10
N ALA A 33 6.54 10.51 -1.76
CA ALA A 33 6.23 9.25 -2.41
C ALA A 33 4.73 9.06 -2.56
N ARG A 34 4.33 8.35 -3.61
CA ARG A 34 2.94 7.96 -3.83
C ARG A 34 2.63 6.68 -3.07
N THR A 35 1.59 6.74 -2.25
CA THR A 35 1.14 5.64 -1.41
C THR A 35 -0.29 5.27 -1.75
N ILE A 36 -0.62 3.99 -1.72
CA ILE A 36 -1.99 3.49 -1.77
C ILE A 36 -2.37 2.87 -0.43
N ILE A 37 -3.57 3.17 0.05
CA ILE A 37 -4.18 2.44 1.17
C ILE A 37 -5.09 1.37 0.57
N ASP A 38 -4.72 0.11 0.83
CA ASP A 38 -5.48 -1.06 0.42
C ASP A 38 -5.74 -1.97 1.64
N CYS A 39 -6.83 -1.69 2.36
CA CYS A 39 -7.28 -2.54 3.47
C CYS A 39 -7.70 -3.95 3.03
N SER A 40 -7.73 -4.26 1.73
CA SER A 40 -7.93 -5.63 1.25
C SER A 40 -6.63 -6.40 1.06
N SER A 41 -5.49 -5.71 1.05
CA SER A 41 -4.17 -6.33 1.11
C SER A 41 -3.87 -6.78 2.53
N GLN A 42 -3.34 -8.00 2.68
CA GLN A 42 -2.96 -8.57 3.98
C GLN A 42 -1.63 -8.04 4.52
N ARG A 43 -0.88 -7.31 3.69
CA ARG A 43 0.49 -6.89 3.95
C ARG A 43 0.75 -5.51 3.35
N SER A 44 1.66 -4.79 4.00
CA SER A 44 2.23 -3.55 3.48
C SER A 44 3.52 -3.80 2.67
N TYR A 45 3.75 -3.01 1.62
CA TYR A 45 4.85 -3.19 0.66
C TYR A 45 5.50 -1.87 0.23
N ILE A 46 6.83 -1.89 0.10
CA ILE A 46 7.65 -0.79 -0.42
C ILE A 46 8.32 -1.22 -1.73
N LEU A 47 8.42 -0.31 -2.70
CA LEU A 47 9.26 -0.53 -3.87
C LEU A 47 10.71 -0.71 -3.44
N ILE A 48 11.35 -1.79 -3.90
CA ILE A 48 12.77 -2.06 -3.55
C ILE A 48 13.66 -0.88 -3.96
N THR A 49 13.40 -0.26 -5.11
CA THR A 49 14.13 0.93 -5.56
C THR A 49 13.99 2.10 -4.59
N THR A 50 12.78 2.33 -4.05
CA THR A 50 12.54 3.37 -3.04
C THR A 50 13.29 3.04 -1.75
N ALA A 51 13.31 1.77 -1.34
CA ALA A 51 14.03 1.36 -0.14
C ALA A 51 15.56 1.54 -0.28
N GLU A 52 16.12 1.19 -1.44
CA GLU A 52 17.53 1.39 -1.77
C GLU A 52 17.91 2.87 -1.83
N GLU A 53 17.10 3.70 -2.49
CA GLU A 53 17.30 5.15 -2.59
C GLU A 53 17.30 5.84 -1.22
N MET A 54 16.41 5.40 -0.33
CA MET A 54 16.30 5.91 1.05
C MET A 54 17.32 5.25 2.00
N LYS A 55 18.11 4.30 1.50
CA LYS A 55 19.14 3.53 2.23
C LYS A 55 18.58 2.76 3.42
N TYR A 56 17.41 2.17 3.28
CA TYR A 56 16.89 1.27 4.30
C TYR A 56 17.68 -0.04 4.29
N ASN A 57 18.00 -0.51 5.50
CA ASN A 57 18.63 -1.82 5.68
C ASN A 57 17.54 -2.88 5.86
N SER A 58 17.65 -3.98 5.12
CA SER A 58 16.78 -5.15 5.33
C SER A 58 16.97 -5.68 6.75
N LYS A 59 15.87 -5.73 7.51
CA LYS A 59 15.85 -6.21 8.89
C LYS A 59 15.86 -7.74 8.93
N ARG A 60 15.14 -8.37 8.01
CA ARG A 60 15.01 -9.82 7.87
C ARG A 60 14.49 -10.17 6.48
N ARG A 61 14.51 -11.46 6.17
CA ARG A 61 13.87 -12.04 4.98
C ARG A 61 12.67 -12.86 5.40
N GLU A 62 11.54 -12.62 4.75
CA GLU A 62 10.32 -13.40 4.92
C GLU A 62 10.03 -14.22 3.67
N TYR A 63 9.58 -15.46 3.89
CA TYR A 63 9.16 -16.36 2.84
C TYR A 63 7.64 -16.35 2.80
N LEU A 64 7.07 -15.77 1.75
CA LEU A 64 5.64 -15.64 1.57
C LEU A 64 5.18 -16.50 0.42
N GLN A 65 4.14 -17.29 0.68
CA GLN A 65 3.41 -18.02 -0.34
C GLN A 65 2.09 -17.30 -0.55
N HIS A 66 1.90 -16.66 -1.71
CA HIS A 66 0.61 -16.05 -2.03
C HIS A 66 -0.37 -17.15 -2.42
N SER A 67 -1.43 -17.30 -1.63
CA SER A 67 -2.57 -18.16 -1.95
C SER A 67 -3.54 -17.38 -2.82
N LEU A 68 -3.63 -17.73 -4.10
CA LEU A 68 -4.62 -17.16 -5.01
C LEU A 68 -5.89 -18.03 -4.99
N PHE A 69 -7.07 -17.41 -5.11
CA PHE A 69 -8.32 -18.15 -5.25
C PHE A 69 -8.26 -19.08 -6.48
N GLY A 70 -8.54 -20.37 -6.28
CA GLY A 70 -8.54 -21.38 -7.36
C GLY A 70 -7.37 -22.38 -7.34
N ASP A 71 -6.83 -22.71 -6.17
CA ASP A 71 -5.79 -23.75 -5.96
C ASP A 71 -4.46 -23.52 -6.71
N SER A 72 -4.16 -22.29 -7.11
CA SER A 72 -2.82 -21.90 -7.55
C SER A 72 -2.06 -21.25 -6.40
N ASN A 73 -1.32 -22.09 -5.67
CA ASN A 73 -0.27 -21.58 -4.80
C ASN A 73 0.83 -20.98 -5.68
N THR A 74 1.16 -19.71 -5.48
CA THR A 74 2.39 -19.16 -6.06
C THR A 74 3.60 -19.85 -5.40
N SER A 75 4.71 -19.96 -6.12
CA SER A 75 5.98 -20.39 -5.53
C SER A 75 6.31 -19.49 -4.34
N THR A 76 6.83 -20.04 -3.25
CA THR A 76 7.29 -19.27 -2.10
C THR A 76 8.27 -18.19 -2.55
N CYS A 77 7.87 -16.92 -2.42
CA CYS A 77 8.68 -15.75 -2.75
C CYS A 77 9.40 -15.27 -1.49
N GLN A 78 10.66 -14.87 -1.64
CA GLN A 78 11.44 -14.29 -0.56
C GLN A 78 11.38 -12.77 -0.67
N HIS A 79 10.98 -12.11 0.41
CA HIS A 79 10.88 -10.65 0.51
C HIS A 79 11.81 -10.15 1.61
N ASP A 80 12.58 -9.10 1.32
CA ASP A 80 13.29 -8.35 2.35
C ASP A 80 12.30 -7.47 3.11
N VAL A 81 12.42 -7.39 4.43
CA VAL A 81 11.55 -6.57 5.29
C VAL A 81 12.30 -5.32 5.70
N PHE A 82 11.71 -4.15 5.44
CA PHE A 82 12.27 -2.85 5.78
C PHE A 82 11.42 -2.18 6.87
N THR A 83 12.06 -1.50 7.81
CA THR A 83 11.35 -0.56 8.69
C THR A 83 11.41 0.81 8.04
N ILE A 84 10.25 1.30 7.59
CA ILE A 84 10.16 2.57 6.88
C ILE A 84 9.59 3.65 7.80
N TYR A 85 9.98 4.90 7.57
CA TYR A 85 9.47 6.06 8.31
C TYR A 85 8.70 6.94 7.35
N LEU A 86 7.42 7.16 7.65
CA LEU A 86 6.53 8.02 6.88
C LEU A 86 6.09 9.21 7.72
N SER A 87 5.90 10.34 7.07
CA SER A 87 5.26 11.51 7.66
C SER A 87 4.25 12.15 6.70
N SER A 88 3.30 12.90 7.28
CA SER A 88 2.42 13.76 6.50
C SER A 88 3.24 14.83 5.79
N ILE A 89 2.69 15.40 4.71
CA ILE A 89 3.35 16.51 3.99
C ILE A 89 3.58 17.72 4.91
N THR A 90 2.73 17.89 5.94
CA THR A 90 2.86 18.94 6.96
C THR A 90 3.88 18.60 8.05
N GLU A 91 4.43 17.38 8.05
CA GLU A 91 5.30 16.83 9.10
C GLU A 91 4.68 16.79 10.50
N GLU A 92 3.37 17.02 10.62
CA GLU A 92 2.64 17.03 11.89
C GLU A 92 2.38 15.61 12.41
N ASN A 93 2.28 14.63 11.50
CA ASN A 93 2.04 13.24 11.82
C ASN A 93 3.17 12.39 11.23
N SER A 94 3.74 11.50 12.04
CA SER A 94 4.73 10.52 11.59
C SER A 94 4.36 9.13 12.10
N CYS A 95 4.66 8.13 11.28
CA CYS A 95 4.49 6.73 11.61
C CYS A 95 5.66 5.91 11.05
N HIS A 96 5.85 4.72 11.59
CA HIS A 96 6.80 3.76 11.05
C HIS A 96 6.20 2.37 11.13
N PHE A 97 6.48 1.56 10.14
CA PHE A 97 5.97 0.19 10.08
C PHE A 97 6.90 -0.67 9.24
N GLU A 98 6.71 -1.98 9.36
CA GLU A 98 7.48 -2.97 8.62
C GLU A 98 6.81 -3.26 7.29
N GLU A 99 7.53 -3.03 6.19
CA GLU A 99 7.03 -3.29 4.85
C GLU A 99 7.90 -4.30 4.12
N LEU A 100 7.26 -5.07 3.25
CA LEU A 100 7.93 -6.05 2.40
C LEU A 100 8.42 -5.37 1.12
N GLY A 101 9.68 -5.61 0.78
CA GLY A 101 10.24 -5.21 -0.50
C GLY A 101 9.54 -5.92 -1.65
N GLN A 102 9.11 -5.14 -2.64
CA GLN A 102 8.45 -5.60 -3.84
C GLN A 102 9.03 -4.89 -5.07
N GLU A 103 9.30 -5.61 -6.17
CA GLU A 103 9.80 -5.00 -7.41
C GLU A 103 8.74 -4.12 -8.09
N VAL A 104 7.48 -4.56 -8.04
CA VAL A 104 6.32 -3.85 -8.60
C VAL A 104 5.13 -3.99 -7.65
N ILE A 105 4.62 -2.85 -7.17
CA ILE A 105 3.43 -2.81 -6.32
C ILE A 105 2.15 -2.82 -7.16
N CYS A 106 2.07 -1.97 -8.19
CA CYS A 106 0.93 -1.88 -9.10
C CYS A 106 1.41 -1.47 -10.50
N ASP A 107 1.12 -2.29 -11.52
CA ASP A 107 1.57 -2.05 -12.90
C ASP A 107 0.99 -0.78 -13.53
N THR A 108 -0.24 -0.37 -13.17
CA THR A 108 -0.81 0.91 -13.60
C THR A 108 -2.00 1.30 -12.74
N ILE A 109 -1.86 2.30 -11.88
CA ILE A 109 -3.02 3.02 -11.34
C ILE A 109 -3.14 4.33 -12.11
N LEU A 110 -4.08 4.37 -13.06
CA LEU A 110 -4.52 5.63 -13.65
C LEU A 110 -4.98 6.51 -12.49
N SER A 111 -4.34 7.68 -12.34
CA SER A 111 -4.67 8.68 -11.33
C SER A 111 -6.17 9.02 -11.42
N ARG A 112 -7.00 8.37 -10.59
CA ARG A 112 -8.45 8.45 -10.71
C ARG A 112 -8.91 9.72 -9.98
N LYS A 113 -9.43 10.67 -10.75
CA LYS A 113 -9.96 11.94 -10.22
C LYS A 113 -11.00 11.71 -9.11
N GLN A 114 -10.90 12.55 -8.09
CA GLN A 114 -11.56 12.53 -6.78
C GLN A 114 -13.08 12.29 -6.82
N GLY A 115 -13.55 11.40 -5.94
CA GLY A 115 -14.94 11.29 -5.50
C GLY A 115 -15.07 11.75 -4.04
N SER A 116 -16.12 12.52 -3.77
CA SER A 116 -16.39 13.36 -2.59
C SER A 116 -16.72 12.62 -1.28
N HIS A 117 -15.94 11.62 -0.87
CA HIS A 117 -16.27 10.79 0.30
C HIS A 117 -15.15 10.61 1.34
N PHE A 118 -14.27 11.60 1.53
CA PHE A 118 -13.11 11.44 2.43
C PHE A 118 -12.91 12.61 3.39
N LYS A 119 -13.88 12.78 4.30
CA LYS A 119 -13.76 13.74 5.41
C LYS A 119 -12.85 13.22 6.54
N GLU A 120 -12.63 11.90 6.63
CA GLU A 120 -11.92 11.26 7.76
C GLU A 120 -10.39 11.33 7.67
N LEU A 121 -9.80 11.53 6.49
CA LEU A 121 -8.32 11.66 6.33
C LEU A 121 -7.81 13.10 6.50
N GLY A 122 -8.69 14.08 6.28
CA GLY A 122 -8.38 15.49 6.56
C GLY A 122 -8.12 15.75 8.04
N ASP A 123 -8.75 14.97 8.93
CA ASP A 123 -8.57 15.07 10.38
C ASP A 123 -7.20 14.58 10.86
N TYR A 124 -6.45 13.83 10.02
CA TYR A 124 -5.08 13.37 10.30
C TYR A 124 -4.00 14.17 9.54
N GLY A 125 -4.35 15.32 8.95
CA GLY A 125 -3.38 16.15 8.19
C GLY A 125 -2.84 15.48 6.93
N ILE A 126 -3.47 14.40 6.46
CA ILE A 126 -3.09 13.72 5.22
C ILE A 126 -3.79 14.43 4.07
N HIS A 127 -3.06 15.33 3.42
CA HIS A 127 -3.53 15.99 2.21
C HIS A 127 -3.45 15.01 1.03
N LEU A 128 -4.60 14.67 0.45
CA LEU A 128 -4.67 14.10 -0.91
C LEU A 128 -4.18 15.16 -1.90
N ALA A 129 -2.87 15.19 -2.13
CA ALA A 129 -2.24 16.22 -2.95
C ALA A 129 -1.87 15.67 -4.34
N GLU A 130 -2.62 16.17 -5.31
CA GLU A 130 -2.26 16.58 -6.68
C GLU A 130 -0.98 15.99 -7.31
N ASP A 131 -1.18 15.25 -8.41
CA ASP A 131 -0.29 15.05 -9.57
C ASP A 131 1.20 14.75 -9.32
N LEU A 132 1.51 13.80 -8.43
CA LEU A 132 2.75 13.02 -8.63
C LEU A 132 2.53 12.06 -9.82
N ASP A 133 3.24 12.31 -10.92
CA ASP A 133 3.33 11.37 -12.03
C ASP A 133 4.40 10.31 -11.69
N GLY A 134 4.08 9.02 -11.89
CA GLY A 134 4.96 7.92 -11.49
C GLY A 134 4.27 6.73 -10.82
N PRO A 135 5.03 5.67 -10.50
CA PRO A 135 4.48 4.45 -9.91
C PRO A 135 3.99 4.68 -8.47
N ILE A 136 3.15 3.76 -7.99
CA ILE A 136 2.89 3.65 -6.55
C ILE A 136 4.13 3.04 -5.90
N GLU A 137 4.67 3.74 -4.92
CA GLU A 137 5.91 3.36 -4.26
C GLU A 137 5.70 2.62 -2.95
N ILE A 138 4.54 2.81 -2.34
CA ILE A 138 4.17 2.23 -1.05
C ILE A 138 2.72 1.75 -1.09
N LEU A 139 2.47 0.56 -0.56
CA LEU A 139 1.13 0.02 -0.27
C LEU A 139 0.99 -0.20 1.22
N ILE A 140 -0.05 0.38 1.79
CA ILE A 140 -0.44 0.21 3.18
C ILE A 140 -1.60 -0.78 3.24
N GLY A 141 -1.33 -1.95 3.84
CA GLY A 141 -2.27 -3.06 3.99
C GLY A 141 -3.12 -3.00 5.26
N ALA A 142 -3.85 -4.08 5.54
CA ALA A 142 -4.67 -4.24 6.74
C ALA A 142 -3.88 -4.61 8.02
N ASP A 143 -2.55 -4.63 7.96
CA ASP A 143 -1.64 -4.84 9.08
C ASP A 143 -1.42 -3.59 9.96
N CYS A 144 -2.19 -2.52 9.69
CA CYS A 144 -2.21 -1.25 10.42
C CYS A 144 -3.12 -1.25 11.66
#